data_AF-A0A1V6DZP8-F1
#
_entry.id   AF-A0A1V6DZP8-F1
#
_cell.length_a   1.000
_cell.length_b   1.000
_cell.length_c   1.000
_cell.angle_alpha   90.00
_cell.angle_beta   90.00
_cell.angle_gamma   90.00
#
_symmetry.space_group_name_H-M   'P 1'
#
loop_
_entity.id
_entity.type
_entity.pdbx_description
1 polymer ?
#
loop_
_entity_poly.entity_id
_entity_poly.type
_entity_poly.pdbx_seq_one_letter_code
_entity_poly.pdbx_strand_id
1 'polypeptide(L)' 'MITEEQAIKIVSDKLNIDINLLEINENPQRKWIIYNEPKEDCWHIYIHSKELCELKSSTIVFVSKNTGEVLYNGSANDEG' A
#
# COMPACT_ATOMS: atom_id res chain seq x y z
N MET A 1 -7.88 10.61 12.96
CA MET A 1 -7.35 9.51 12.13
C MET A 1 -8.21 9.36 10.91
N ILE A 2 -7.61 9.12 9.75
CA ILE A 2 -8.32 8.89 8.50
C ILE A 2 -8.88 7.47 8.45
N THR A 3 -10.01 7.29 7.78
CA THR A 3 -10.62 5.98 7.56
C THR A 3 -9.92 5.22 6.43
N GLU A 4 -10.18 3.92 6.35
CA GLU A 4 -9.73 3.07 5.23
C GLU A 4 -10.18 3.62 3.87
N GLU A 5 -11.46 3.98 3.73
CA GLU A 5 -12.00 4.55 2.48
C GLU A 5 -11.26 5.83 2.06
N GLN A 6 -10.90 6.66 3.04
CA GLN A 6 -10.11 7.86 2.79
C GLN A 6 -8.69 7.52 2.35
N ALA A 7 -8.05 6.53 2.97
CA ALA A 7 -6.71 6.08 2.60
C ALA A 7 -6.67 5.53 1.16
N ILE A 8 -7.62 4.67 0.79
CA ILE A 8 -7.77 4.15 -0.57
C ILE A 8 -7.93 5.30 -1.57
N LYS A 9 -8.81 6.26 -1.26
CA LYS A 9 -9.05 7.39 -2.13
C LYS A 9 -7.81 8.25 -2.33
N ILE A 10 -7.07 8.53 -1.26
CA ILE A 10 -5.80 9.28 -1.32
C ILE A 10 -4.79 8.56 -2.23
N VAL A 11 -4.65 7.24 -2.11
CA VAL A 11 -3.74 6.47 -2.96
C VAL A 11 -4.21 6.45 -4.40
N SER A 12 -5.50 6.24 -4.64
CA SER A 12 -6.11 6.28 -5.97
C SER A 12 -5.87 7.62 -6.67
N ASP A 13 -6.18 8.73 -6.00
CA ASP A 13 -5.99 10.08 -6.54
C ASP A 13 -4.50 10.41 -6.75
N LYS A 14 -3.63 10.05 -5.80
CA LYS A 14 -2.20 10.41 -5.85
C LYS A 14 -1.40 9.58 -6.85
N LEU A 15 -1.73 8.29 -7.00
CA LEU A 15 -1.04 7.37 -7.91
C LEU A 15 -1.79 7.18 -9.24
N ASN A 16 -2.97 7.79 -9.39
CA ASN A 16 -3.86 7.62 -10.54
C ASN A 16 -4.20 6.14 -10.82
N ILE A 17 -4.51 5.40 -9.74
CA ILE A 17 -4.83 3.97 -9.78
C ILE A 17 -6.32 3.76 -9.51
N ASP A 18 -6.92 2.83 -10.24
CA ASP A 18 -8.30 2.42 -10.05
C ASP A 18 -8.49 1.82 -8.65
N ILE A 19 -9.47 2.32 -7.87
CA ILE A 19 -9.76 1.85 -6.51
C ILE A 19 -10.00 0.34 -6.44
N ASN A 20 -10.47 -0.29 -7.52
CA ASN A 20 -10.71 -1.74 -7.57
C ASN A 20 -9.42 -2.57 -7.59
N LEU A 21 -8.26 -1.92 -7.76
CA LEU A 21 -6.95 -2.53 -7.71
C LEU A 21 -6.26 -2.33 -6.35
N LEU A 22 -6.90 -1.61 -5.44
CA LEU A 22 -6.36 -1.30 -4.12
C LEU A 22 -6.99 -2.22 -3.07
N GLU A 23 -6.16 -2.91 -2.30
CA GLU A 23 -6.59 -3.78 -1.20
C GLU A 23 -5.91 -3.34 0.10
N ILE A 24 -6.69 -3.08 1.16
CA ILE A 24 -6.13 -2.81 2.49
C ILE A 24 -5.76 -4.13 3.16
N ASN A 25 -4.55 -4.19 3.70
CA ASN A 25 -4.13 -5.29 4.56
C ASN A 25 -4.07 -4.83 6.02
N GLU A 26 -5.11 -5.17 6.78
CA GLU A 26 -5.19 -4.88 8.21
C GLU A 26 -4.29 -5.79 9.07
N ASN A 27 -3.70 -6.85 8.49
CA ASN A 27 -2.91 -7.82 9.23
C ASN A 27 -1.52 -8.05 8.59
N PRO A 28 -0.55 -7.15 8.83
CA PRO A 28 0.80 -7.26 8.29
C PRO A 28 1.61 -8.43 8.88
N GLN A 29 1.05 -9.22 9.80
CA GLN A 29 1.74 -10.29 10.53
C GLN A 29 2.29 -11.44 9.65
N ARG A 30 2.15 -11.38 8.33
CA ARG A 30 2.75 -12.37 7.42
C ARG A 30 3.48 -11.71 6.25
N LYS A 31 4.81 -11.85 6.31
CA LYS A 31 5.75 -12.16 5.21
C LYS A 31 6.64 -11.07 4.59
N TRP A 32 6.56 -9.80 4.97
CA TRP A 32 7.40 -8.78 4.31
C TRP A 32 8.35 -8.12 5.30
N ILE A 33 9.65 -8.16 4.97
CA ILE A 33 10.63 -7.27 5.58
C ILE A 33 10.65 -6.05 4.68
N ILE A 34 9.96 -4.98 5.08
CA ILE A 34 10.03 -3.71 4.37
C ILE A 34 11.12 -2.91 5.07
N TYR A 35 12.27 -2.77 4.41
CA TYR A 35 13.34 -1.96 4.97
C TYR A 35 12.89 -0.50 4.94
N ASN A 36 13.04 0.18 6.07
CA ASN A 36 12.52 1.53 6.30
C ASN A 36 10.99 1.64 6.48
N GLU A 37 10.34 0.61 7.04
CA GLU A 37 8.95 0.70 7.51
C GLU A 37 8.76 1.92 8.45
N PRO A 38 7.73 2.76 8.22
CA PRO A 38 7.41 3.87 9.10
C PRO A 38 7.13 3.38 10.53
N LYS A 39 7.66 4.07 11.53
CA LYS A 39 7.42 3.75 12.95
C LYS A 39 6.02 4.15 13.44
N GLU A 40 5.26 4.85 12.61
CA GLU A 40 3.92 5.35 12.93
C GLU A 40 2.83 4.40 12.42
N ASP A 41 1.63 4.52 13.01
CA ASP A 41 0.49 3.70 12.61
C ASP A 41 0.02 4.07 11.19
N CYS A 42 0.09 3.10 10.27
CA CYS A 42 -0.17 3.28 8.85
C CYS A 42 -1.26 2.33 8.36
N TRP A 43 -1.98 2.77 7.32
CA TRP A 43 -2.71 1.88 6.42
C TRP A 43 -1.72 1.24 5.45
N HIS A 44 -1.82 -0.08 5.31
CA HIS A 44 -1.04 -0.85 4.33
C HIS A 44 -1.95 -1.16 3.14
N ILE A 45 -1.62 -0.59 1.98
CA ILE A 45 -2.43 -0.72 0.77
C ILE A 45 -1.62 -1.45 -0.29
N TYR A 46 -2.17 -2.56 -0.79
CA TYR A 46 -1.64 -3.34 -1.89
C TYR A 46 -2.25 -2.85 -3.20
N ILE A 47 -1.40 -2.65 -4.18
CA ILE A 47 -1.80 -2.38 -5.56
C ILE A 47 -1.65 -3.69 -6.33
N HIS A 48 -2.76 -4.20 -6.84
CA HIS A 48 -2.79 -5.32 -7.75
C HIS A 48 -2.61 -4.82 -9.20
N SER A 49 -1.71 -5.45 -9.96
CA SER A 49 -1.65 -5.23 -11.41
C SER A 49 -2.85 -5.88 -12.09
N LYS A 50 -3.44 -5.20 -13.09
CA LYS A 50 -4.48 -5.76 -13.98
C LYS A 50 -3.92 -6.85 -14.90
N GLU A 51 -2.59 -6.96 -15.04
CA GLU A 51 -1.98 -7.91 -15.97
C GLU A 51 -1.91 -9.33 -15.39
N LEU A 52 -2.45 -10.28 -16.15
CA LEU A 52 -2.48 -11.74 -15.95
C LEU A 52 -1.11 -12.42 -16.01
N CYS A 53 -0.01 -11.69 -15.80
CA CYS A 53 1.33 -12.26 -15.81
C CYS A 53 1.66 -12.85 -14.43
N GLU A 54 2.19 -14.08 -14.43
CA GLU A 54 2.45 -14.93 -13.26
C GLU A 54 3.46 -14.35 -12.25
N LEU A 55 4.04 -13.19 -12.55
CA LEU A 55 4.87 -12.38 -11.66
C LEU A 55 4.03 -11.20 -11.14
N LYS A 56 3.28 -11.45 -10.07
CA LYS A 56 2.55 -10.41 -9.34
C LYS A 56 3.55 -9.49 -8.65
N SER A 57 4.01 -8.44 -9.34
CA SER A 57 4.64 -7.31 -8.65
C SER A 57 3.54 -6.63 -7.84
N SER A 58 3.48 -6.98 -6.56
CA SER A 58 2.56 -6.36 -5.61
C SER A 58 3.25 -5.10 -5.10
N THR A 59 2.81 -3.93 -5.54
CA THR A 59 3.28 -2.67 -4.96
C THR A 59 2.56 -2.44 -3.65
N ILE A 60 3.31 -2.11 -2.60
CA ILE A 60 2.76 -1.75 -1.30
C ILE A 60 2.94 -0.25 -1.07
N VAL A 61 1.89 0.37 -0.56
CA VAL A 61 1.82 1.78 -0.24
C VAL A 61 1.48 1.91 1.24
N PHE A 62 2.22 2.76 1.95
CA PHE A 62 1.93 3.08 3.34
C PHE A 62 1.36 4.48 3.43
N VAL A 63 0.22 4.60 4.12
CA VAL A 63 -0.45 5.88 4.34
C VAL A 63 -0.58 6.12 5.84
N SER A 64 -0.12 7.26 6.34
CA SER A 64 -0.27 7.62 7.75
C SER A 64 -1.74 7.61 8.15
N LYS A 65 -2.11 6.89 9.22
CA LYS A 65 -3.48 6.98 9.77
C LYS A 65 -3.76 8.34 10.38
N ASN A 66 -2.73 9.10 10.74
CA ASN A 66 -2.87 10.39 11.39
C ASN A 66 -3.03 11.53 10.39
N THR A 67 -2.16 11.59 9.38
CA THR A 67 -2.12 12.71 8.42
C THR A 67 -2.73 12.39 7.07
N GLY A 68 -2.85 11.10 6.72
CA GLY A 68 -3.21 10.67 5.37
C GLY A 68 -2.08 10.84 4.35
N GLU A 69 -0.86 11.15 4.79
CA GLU A 69 0.27 11.23 3.87
C GLU A 69 0.75 9.84 3.44
N VAL A 70 1.09 9.72 2.15
CA VAL A 70 1.77 8.53 1.63
C VAL A 70 3.23 8.59 2.07
N LEU A 71 3.59 7.71 2.99
CA LEU A 71 4.93 7.62 3.59
C LEU A 71 5.85 6.67 2.82
N TYR A 72 5.28 5.69 2.12
CA TYR A 72 6.02 4.71 1.34
C TYR A 72 5.23 4.30 0.10
N ASN A 73 5.94 4.06 -1.00
CA ASN A 73 5.41 3.48 -2.24
C ASN A 73 6.54 2.69 -2.90
N GLY A 74 6.42 1.35 -2.92
CA GLY A 74 7.44 0.48 -3.48
C GLY A 74 6.97 -0.96 -3.67
N SER A 75 7.67 -1.74 -4.48
CA SER A 75 7.32 -3.14 -4.72
C SER A 75 7.69 -4.03 -3.52
N ALA A 76 6.76 -4.91 -3.11
CA ALA A 76 7.05 -5.95 -2.15
C ALA A 76 8.06 -6.94 -2.79
N ASN A 77 9.21 -7.13 -2.13
CA ASN A 77 10.38 -7.95 -2.54
C ASN A 77 11.44 -7.30 -3.43
N ASP A 78 11.47 -5.98 -3.64
CA ASP A 78 12.57 -5.35 -4.43
C ASP A 78 13.88 -5.16 -3.64
N GLU A 79 14.20 -6.11 -2.75
CA GLU A 79 15.46 -6.10 -1.99
C GLU A 79 16.16 -7.45 -2.11
N GLY A 80 16.94 -7.59 -3.19
CA GLY A 80 17.86 -8.70 -3.44
C GLY A 80 18.23 -8.91 -4.90
#